data_AF-G4YX57-F1
#
_entry.id   AF-G4YX57-F1
#
_cell.length_a   1.000
_cell.length_b   1.000
_cell.length_c   1.000
_cell.angle_alpha   90.00
_cell.angle_beta   90.00
_cell.angle_gamma   90.00
#
_symmetry.space_group_name_H-M   'P 1'
#
loop_
_entity.id
_entity.type
_entity.pdbx_description
1 polymer ?
#
loop_
_entity_poly.entity_id
_entity_poly.type
_entity_poly.pdbx_seq_one_letter_code
_entity_poly.pdbx_strand_id
1 'polypeptide(L)'
;MPNRPNSGSARTPTDPKRPRASASQDQQDDPPPCPYPRLEAACLPPEVVAIPHILKQIDIFLMTEDEALIEAAKTGDAEWLEELLDDVGENSVIDAIVEASGCGHANCVEVLLEEYAFRNVKAYTCWENLLKAFEEAATNNHLEVLKVLLSKVTADSNRKGKLCGAAHGALLIAAERGFLDVLKYVVQYAKEHDDPLYELLFWDSTAMARAISGGQKVMMEYLLGLDEFSWDLLGAFVAAVDAGDNSLADRMYELYKLESRKEAFLFVWYVVDTLMLLSICTRLNTKTPN
;
A
#
# COMPACT_ATOMS: atom_id res chain seq x y z
N MET A 1 43.72 13.73 -83.27
CA MET A 1 43.21 14.94 -83.94
C MET A 1 41.87 14.59 -84.57
N PRO A 2 40.81 15.40 -84.41
CA PRO A 2 40.47 16.26 -83.26
C PRO A 2 39.66 15.37 -82.24
N ASN A 3 38.63 15.76 -81.45
CA ASN A 3 38.17 17.07 -80.95
C ASN A 3 37.55 16.94 -79.54
N ARG A 4 37.20 18.08 -78.90
CA ARG A 4 36.22 18.24 -77.81
C ARG A 4 35.51 19.59 -78.05
N PRO A 5 34.21 19.75 -77.75
CA PRO A 5 33.79 20.33 -76.45
C PRO A 5 32.51 19.65 -75.89
N ASN A 6 32.24 19.53 -74.58
CA ASN A 6 32.34 20.43 -73.42
C ASN A 6 31.18 21.43 -73.26
N SER A 7 30.17 21.08 -72.45
CA SER A 7 29.43 21.96 -71.52
C SER A 7 28.43 21.15 -70.68
N GLY A 8 28.07 21.61 -69.48
CA GLY A 8 27.06 20.94 -68.62
C GLY A 8 27.44 20.87 -67.13
N SER A 9 27.38 22.01 -66.43
CA SER A 9 27.64 22.10 -64.99
C SER A 9 26.44 21.64 -64.15
N ALA A 10 26.64 20.75 -63.18
CA ALA A 10 25.73 20.56 -62.04
C ALA A 10 26.49 20.03 -60.81
N ARG A 11 26.09 20.45 -59.61
CA ARG A 11 26.75 20.14 -58.33
C ARG A 11 26.16 18.88 -57.69
N THR A 12 26.95 18.23 -56.84
CA THR A 12 26.57 17.02 -56.07
C THR A 12 25.45 17.29 -55.05
N PRO A 13 24.44 16.40 -54.96
CA PRO A 13 23.62 16.20 -53.77
C PRO A 13 24.15 15.00 -52.96
N THR A 14 24.15 15.14 -51.64
CA THR A 14 24.63 14.16 -50.64
C THR A 14 23.76 12.91 -50.52
N ASP A 15 24.36 11.79 -50.14
CA ASP A 15 23.67 10.51 -49.86
C ASP A 15 22.50 10.64 -48.86
N PRO A 16 21.35 10.00 -49.12
CA PRO A 16 20.27 9.91 -48.14
C PRO A 16 20.67 8.97 -46.99
N LYS A 17 20.60 9.48 -45.75
CA LYS A 17 20.94 8.75 -44.52
C LYS A 17 20.17 7.43 -44.42
N ARG A 18 20.92 6.32 -44.30
CA ARG A 18 20.41 5.00 -43.90
C ARG A 18 19.67 5.13 -42.55
N PRO A 19 18.43 4.60 -42.40
CA PRO A 19 17.79 4.53 -41.09
C PRO A 19 18.68 3.75 -40.13
N ARG A 20 18.94 4.34 -38.97
CA ARG A 20 19.67 3.69 -37.88
C ARG A 20 18.72 2.66 -37.30
N ALA A 21 18.95 1.38 -37.57
CA ALA A 21 18.25 0.30 -36.88
C ALA A 21 18.48 0.52 -35.37
N SER A 22 17.40 0.84 -34.66
CA SER A 22 17.38 0.75 -33.21
C SER A 22 17.70 -0.69 -32.86
N ALA A 23 18.79 -0.91 -32.10
CA ALA A 23 19.05 -2.20 -31.52
C ALA A 23 17.81 -2.60 -30.72
N SER A 24 17.16 -3.67 -31.14
CA SER A 24 16.26 -4.41 -30.26
C SER A 24 17.05 -4.69 -28.99
N GLN A 25 16.54 -4.25 -27.85
CA GLN A 25 17.08 -4.71 -26.58
C GLN A 25 16.84 -6.21 -26.55
N ASP A 26 17.92 -7.00 -26.57
CA ASP A 26 17.84 -8.42 -26.31
C ASP A 26 17.31 -8.56 -24.89
N GLN A 27 16.00 -8.84 -24.78
CA GLN A 27 15.45 -9.38 -23.55
C GLN A 27 16.11 -10.75 -23.40
N GLN A 28 17.02 -10.85 -22.43
CA GLN A 28 17.44 -12.14 -21.94
C GLN A 28 16.21 -12.77 -21.29
N ASP A 29 15.52 -13.61 -22.07
CA ASP A 29 14.54 -14.56 -21.57
C ASP A 29 15.30 -15.60 -20.72
N ASP A 30 15.68 -15.19 -19.51
CA ASP A 30 16.21 -16.10 -18.51
C ASP A 30 15.14 -17.19 -18.27
N PRO A 31 15.54 -18.48 -18.23
CA PRO A 31 14.59 -19.57 -18.07
C PRO A 31 13.80 -19.40 -16.77
N PRO A 32 12.53 -19.81 -16.72
CA PRO A 32 11.71 -19.67 -15.53
C PRO A 32 12.40 -20.34 -14.33
N PRO A 33 12.41 -19.71 -13.14
CA PRO A 33 13.09 -20.24 -11.96
C PRO A 33 12.70 -21.69 -11.68
N CYS A 34 13.67 -22.50 -11.25
CA CYS A 34 13.38 -23.89 -10.93
C CYS A 34 12.34 -23.96 -9.79
N PRO A 35 11.27 -24.79 -9.89
CA PRO A 35 10.22 -24.83 -8.86
C PRO A 35 10.67 -25.37 -7.50
N TYR A 36 11.88 -25.94 -7.43
CA TYR A 36 12.45 -26.63 -6.28
C TYR A 36 13.90 -26.15 -6.10
N PRO A 37 14.13 -24.95 -5.54
CA PRO A 37 15.44 -24.30 -5.52
C PRO A 37 16.50 -25.12 -4.78
N ARG A 38 16.10 -25.97 -3.82
CA ARG A 38 17.02 -26.81 -3.04
C ARG A 38 17.52 -28.01 -3.83
N LEU A 39 16.82 -28.34 -4.92
CA LEU A 39 17.10 -29.48 -5.79
C LEU A 39 17.88 -29.08 -7.06
N GLU A 40 18.17 -27.80 -7.29
CA GLU A 40 18.85 -27.33 -8.52
C GLU A 40 20.22 -28.00 -8.74
N ALA A 41 20.97 -28.25 -7.65
CA ALA A 41 22.25 -28.94 -7.68
C ALA A 41 22.15 -30.46 -7.40
N ALA A 42 20.94 -31.02 -7.24
CA ALA A 42 20.74 -32.39 -6.79
C ALA A 42 20.74 -33.41 -7.95
N CYS A 43 21.69 -34.34 -7.96
CA CYS A 43 21.73 -35.47 -8.89
C CYS A 43 20.72 -36.57 -8.51
N LEU A 44 19.43 -36.32 -8.78
CA LEU A 44 18.34 -37.28 -8.57
C LEU A 44 18.19 -38.25 -9.77
N PRO A 45 17.75 -39.51 -9.57
CA PRO A 45 17.44 -40.43 -10.67
C PRO A 45 16.34 -39.90 -11.60
N PRO A 46 16.38 -40.19 -12.92
CA PRO A 46 15.37 -39.72 -13.87
C PRO A 46 13.92 -40.07 -13.48
N GLU A 47 13.73 -41.22 -12.85
CA GLU A 47 12.44 -41.71 -12.35
C GLU A 47 11.87 -40.82 -11.23
N VAL A 48 12.73 -40.21 -10.42
CA VAL A 48 12.34 -39.28 -9.34
C VAL A 48 12.10 -37.89 -9.91
N VAL A 49 12.96 -37.43 -10.82
CA VAL A 49 12.81 -36.13 -11.51
C VAL A 49 11.51 -36.06 -12.31
N ALA A 50 11.01 -37.19 -12.82
CA ALA A 50 9.73 -37.28 -13.52
C ALA A 50 8.47 -37.12 -12.61
N ILE A 51 8.62 -37.00 -11.29
CA ILE A 51 7.48 -37.05 -10.34
C ILE A 51 7.43 -35.76 -9.48
N PRO A 52 6.69 -34.70 -9.92
CA PRO A 52 6.71 -33.39 -9.28
C PRO A 52 6.29 -33.36 -7.80
N HIS A 53 5.36 -34.23 -7.38
CA HIS A 53 4.93 -34.27 -5.97
C HIS A 53 5.99 -34.86 -5.04
N ILE A 54 6.82 -35.79 -5.54
CA ILE A 54 7.98 -36.30 -4.78
C ILE A 54 9.05 -35.22 -4.70
N LEU A 55 9.35 -34.52 -5.81
CA LEU A 55 10.27 -33.38 -5.78
C LEU A 55 9.82 -32.31 -4.78
N LYS A 56 8.53 -31.94 -4.77
CA LYS A 56 7.98 -31.01 -3.77
C LYS A 56 8.20 -31.52 -2.34
N GLN A 57 7.95 -32.80 -2.06
CA GLN A 57 8.19 -33.36 -0.72
C GLN A 57 9.67 -33.35 -0.33
N ILE A 58 10.59 -33.70 -1.24
CA ILE A 58 12.03 -33.66 -0.96
C ILE A 58 12.48 -32.21 -0.72
N ASP A 59 12.02 -31.25 -1.52
CA ASP A 59 12.33 -29.82 -1.35
C ASP A 59 11.82 -29.29 0.01
N ILE A 60 10.60 -29.68 0.44
CA ILE A 60 10.09 -29.39 1.79
C ILE A 60 10.97 -30.02 2.88
N PHE A 61 11.36 -31.29 2.75
CA PHE A 61 12.24 -31.96 3.71
C PHE A 61 13.70 -31.43 3.73
N LEU A 62 14.06 -30.51 2.82
CA LEU A 62 15.36 -29.84 2.77
C LEU A 62 15.32 -28.38 3.24
N MET A 63 14.17 -27.89 3.72
CA MET A 63 14.05 -26.56 4.35
C MET A 63 14.84 -26.52 5.66
N THR A 64 15.45 -25.36 5.97
CA THR A 64 15.86 -25.05 7.36
C THR A 64 14.62 -24.79 8.23
N GLU A 65 14.79 -24.78 9.54
CA GLU A 65 13.73 -24.43 10.50
C GLU A 65 13.14 -23.03 10.22
N ASP A 66 13.98 -22.05 9.89
CA ASP A 66 13.53 -20.71 9.46
C ASP A 66 12.62 -20.78 8.22
N GLU A 67 13.03 -21.54 7.20
CA GLU A 67 12.31 -21.63 5.92
C GLU A 67 11.03 -22.45 6.03
N ALA A 68 11.04 -23.48 6.88
CA ALA A 68 9.86 -24.24 7.27
C ALA A 68 8.83 -23.34 7.97
N LEU A 69 9.27 -22.46 8.88
CA LEU A 69 8.39 -21.51 9.57
C LEU A 69 7.72 -20.54 8.58
N ILE A 70 8.46 -20.03 7.59
CA ILE A 70 7.89 -19.17 6.54
C ILE A 70 6.90 -19.94 5.65
N GLU A 71 7.20 -21.16 5.21
CA GLU A 71 6.25 -21.94 4.39
C GLU A 71 5.01 -22.37 5.20
N ALA A 72 5.14 -22.68 6.50
CA ALA A 72 4.00 -22.93 7.39
C ALA A 72 3.10 -21.69 7.53
N ALA A 73 3.70 -20.53 7.78
CA ALA A 73 3.01 -19.23 7.83
C ALA A 73 2.28 -18.88 6.52
N LYS A 74 2.89 -19.16 5.38
CA LYS A 74 2.36 -18.94 4.03
C LYS A 74 1.26 -19.91 3.62
N THR A 75 1.35 -21.17 4.06
CA THR A 75 0.35 -22.21 3.76
C THR A 75 -0.85 -22.19 4.71
N GLY A 76 -0.72 -21.52 5.85
CA GLY A 76 -1.79 -21.40 6.86
C GLY A 76 -1.80 -22.54 7.87
N ASP A 77 -0.69 -23.28 7.99
CA ASP A 77 -0.58 -24.44 8.86
C ASP A 77 -0.16 -24.01 10.27
N ALA A 78 -1.15 -23.67 11.09
CA ALA A 78 -0.93 -23.23 12.47
C ALA A 78 -0.43 -24.36 13.39
N GLU A 79 -0.81 -25.62 13.13
CA GLU A 79 -0.33 -26.77 13.90
C GLU A 79 1.18 -26.98 13.62
N TRP A 80 1.59 -26.91 12.35
CA TRP A 80 3.00 -26.99 11.98
C TRP A 80 3.83 -25.79 12.48
N LEU A 81 3.24 -24.58 12.55
CA LEU A 81 3.89 -23.44 13.22
C LEU A 81 4.16 -23.74 14.70
N GLU A 82 3.17 -24.22 15.46
CA GLU A 82 3.35 -24.55 16.88
C GLU A 82 4.46 -25.58 17.11
N GLU A 83 4.60 -26.59 16.22
CA GLU A 83 5.69 -27.57 16.29
C GLU A 83 7.09 -26.99 15.98
N LEU A 84 7.17 -25.94 15.16
CA LEU A 84 8.45 -25.36 14.73
C LEU A 84 8.99 -24.31 15.69
N LEU A 85 8.15 -23.62 16.46
CA LEU A 85 8.53 -22.36 17.11
C LEU A 85 9.67 -22.46 18.14
N ASP A 86 9.85 -23.60 18.82
CA ASP A 86 10.78 -23.75 19.96
C ASP A 86 12.23 -23.27 19.67
N ASP A 87 12.80 -23.57 18.50
CA ASP A 87 14.22 -23.33 18.18
C ASP A 87 14.50 -22.17 17.18
N VAL A 88 13.46 -21.52 16.62
CA VAL A 88 13.62 -20.54 15.52
C VAL A 88 14.10 -19.15 15.98
N GLY A 89 14.81 -18.42 15.11
CA GLY A 89 15.28 -17.05 15.38
C GLY A 89 14.18 -15.98 15.41
N GLU A 90 14.41 -14.90 16.18
CA GLU A 90 13.45 -13.77 16.31
C GLU A 90 13.06 -13.13 14.98
N ASN A 91 14.00 -13.00 14.04
CA ASN A 91 13.75 -12.42 12.72
C ASN A 91 12.80 -13.30 11.88
N SER A 92 12.94 -14.62 11.98
CA SER A 92 12.14 -15.60 11.24
C SER A 92 10.69 -15.59 11.69
N VAL A 93 10.44 -15.44 13.00
CA VAL A 93 9.09 -15.22 13.56
C VAL A 93 8.48 -13.92 13.02
N ILE A 94 9.26 -12.85 12.89
CA ILE A 94 8.81 -11.58 12.33
C ILE A 94 8.44 -11.72 10.85
N ASP A 95 9.31 -12.33 10.04
CA ASP A 95 9.06 -12.54 8.61
C ASP A 95 7.85 -13.47 8.39
N ALA A 96 7.67 -14.48 9.26
CA ALA A 96 6.49 -15.34 9.28
C ALA A 96 5.19 -14.56 9.56
N ILE A 97 5.20 -13.59 10.48
CA ILE A 97 4.02 -12.73 10.74
C ILE A 97 3.65 -11.94 9.49
N VAL A 98 4.64 -11.40 8.77
CA VAL A 98 4.40 -10.63 7.53
C VAL A 98 3.86 -11.53 6.43
N GLU A 99 4.45 -12.72 6.22
CA GLU A 99 4.03 -13.68 5.20
C GLU A 99 2.61 -14.22 5.46
N ALA A 100 2.31 -14.66 6.69
CA ALA A 100 0.97 -15.08 7.10
C ALA A 100 -0.06 -13.95 6.95
N SER A 101 0.34 -12.70 7.22
CA SER A 101 -0.53 -11.54 7.06
C SER A 101 -0.83 -11.23 5.59
N GLY A 102 0.18 -11.32 4.73
CA GLY A 102 0.04 -11.17 3.27
C GLY A 102 -0.76 -12.29 2.62
N CYS A 103 -0.78 -13.49 3.20
CA CYS A 103 -1.57 -14.64 2.74
C CYS A 103 -2.97 -14.77 3.39
N GLY A 104 -3.25 -13.99 4.45
CA GLY A 104 -4.56 -13.92 5.09
C GLY A 104 -4.82 -14.92 6.22
N HIS A 105 -3.78 -15.59 6.71
CA HIS A 105 -3.88 -16.68 7.69
C HIS A 105 -3.95 -16.13 9.12
N ALA A 106 -5.11 -15.60 9.49
CA ALA A 106 -5.33 -14.94 10.79
C ALA A 106 -4.96 -15.82 12.01
N ASN A 107 -5.20 -17.13 11.96
CA ASN A 107 -4.81 -18.06 13.03
C ASN A 107 -3.28 -18.13 13.20
N CYS A 108 -2.54 -18.24 12.10
CA CYS A 108 -1.08 -18.22 12.10
C CYS A 108 -0.54 -16.89 12.66
N VAL A 109 -1.15 -15.77 12.25
CA VAL A 109 -0.80 -14.44 12.78
C VAL A 109 -1.07 -14.37 14.30
N GLU A 110 -2.17 -14.94 14.81
CA GLU A 110 -2.45 -14.98 16.24
C GLU A 110 -1.40 -15.81 17.03
N VAL A 111 -1.12 -17.04 16.60
CA VAL A 111 -0.09 -17.91 17.20
C VAL A 111 1.29 -17.22 17.22
N LEU A 112 1.70 -16.67 16.07
CA LEU A 112 3.00 -16.00 15.94
C LEU A 112 3.09 -14.74 16.81
N LEU A 113 2.02 -13.96 16.96
CA LEU A 113 1.98 -12.78 17.84
C LEU A 113 2.06 -13.16 19.33
N GLU A 114 1.47 -14.30 19.72
CA GLU A 114 1.52 -14.78 21.10
C GLU A 114 2.91 -15.28 21.47
N GLU A 115 3.57 -16.03 20.59
CA GLU A 115 4.96 -16.45 20.80
C GLU A 115 5.94 -15.25 20.77
N TYR A 116 5.70 -14.29 19.88
CA TYR A 116 6.47 -13.04 19.85
C TYR A 116 6.35 -12.25 21.16
N ALA A 117 5.16 -12.23 21.76
CA ALA A 117 4.92 -11.61 23.06
C ALA A 117 5.56 -12.40 24.21
N PHE A 118 5.51 -13.74 24.17
CA PHE A 118 6.12 -14.62 25.17
C PHE A 118 7.64 -14.43 25.27
N ARG A 119 8.32 -14.31 24.12
CA ARG A 119 9.77 -14.04 24.03
C ARG A 119 10.19 -12.67 24.58
N ASN A 120 9.25 -11.77 24.88
CA ASN A 120 9.50 -10.42 25.39
C ASN A 120 10.47 -9.62 24.47
N VAL A 121 10.39 -9.86 23.16
CA VAL A 121 11.24 -9.20 22.17
C VAL A 121 10.99 -7.70 22.24
N LYS A 122 12.04 -6.91 22.48
CA LYS A 122 11.91 -5.50 22.84
C LYS A 122 11.21 -4.72 21.73
N ALA A 123 10.12 -4.05 22.10
CA ALA A 123 9.13 -3.47 21.19
C ALA A 123 9.60 -2.27 20.31
N TYR A 124 10.90 -2.06 20.12
CA TYR A 124 11.44 -1.00 19.27
C TYR A 124 11.79 -1.51 17.86
N THR A 125 12.23 -2.76 17.71
CA THR A 125 12.40 -3.43 16.41
C THR A 125 11.11 -4.08 15.90
N CYS A 126 10.08 -4.26 16.75
CA CYS A 126 8.83 -4.92 16.37
C CYS A 126 7.90 -4.04 15.52
N TRP A 127 7.90 -2.72 15.75
CA TRP A 127 6.79 -1.88 15.31
C TRP A 127 6.71 -1.74 13.79
N GLU A 128 7.85 -1.57 13.11
CA GLU A 128 7.89 -1.36 11.67
C GLU A 128 7.47 -2.62 10.90
N ASN A 129 7.72 -3.80 11.46
CA ASN A 129 7.29 -5.07 10.87
C ASN A 129 5.80 -5.35 11.14
N LEU A 130 5.25 -4.92 12.27
CA LEU A 130 3.80 -4.94 12.51
C LEU A 130 3.04 -4.00 11.55
N LEU A 131 3.61 -2.84 11.22
CA LEU A 131 3.07 -1.99 10.15
C LEU A 131 3.14 -2.69 8.79
N LYS A 132 4.28 -3.30 8.45
CA LYS A 132 4.44 -4.05 7.19
C LYS A 132 3.41 -5.19 7.09
N ALA A 133 3.22 -5.97 8.15
CA ALA A 133 2.19 -7.01 8.22
C ALA A 133 0.77 -6.45 7.99
N PHE A 134 0.47 -5.29 8.59
CA PHE A 134 -0.80 -4.58 8.37
C PHE A 134 -0.96 -4.08 6.93
N GLU A 135 0.10 -3.54 6.32
CA GLU A 135 0.11 -3.06 4.93
C GLU A 135 -0.06 -4.21 3.92
N GLU A 136 0.58 -5.36 4.13
CA GLU A 136 0.41 -6.56 3.31
C GLU A 136 -1.02 -7.12 3.42
N ALA A 137 -1.55 -7.25 4.65
CA ALA A 137 -2.92 -7.69 4.87
C ALA A 137 -3.96 -6.75 4.23
N ALA A 138 -3.75 -5.43 4.30
CA ALA A 138 -4.62 -4.47 3.63
C ALA A 138 -4.51 -4.55 2.10
N THR A 139 -3.29 -4.74 1.57
CA THR A 139 -3.02 -4.84 0.13
C THR A 139 -3.68 -6.08 -0.49
N ASN A 140 -3.84 -7.15 0.28
CA ASN A 140 -4.41 -8.43 -0.17
C ASN A 140 -5.84 -8.71 0.35
N ASN A 141 -6.52 -7.71 0.93
CA ASN A 141 -7.92 -7.76 1.39
C ASN A 141 -8.19 -8.72 2.58
N HIS A 142 -7.23 -8.86 3.49
CA HIS A 142 -7.30 -9.80 4.61
C HIS A 142 -7.82 -9.13 5.90
N LEU A 143 -9.12 -8.82 5.90
CA LEU A 143 -9.81 -8.15 7.02
C LEU A 143 -9.60 -8.81 8.39
N GLU A 144 -9.66 -10.14 8.47
CA GLU A 144 -9.52 -10.83 9.77
C GLU A 144 -8.10 -10.69 10.34
N VAL A 145 -7.07 -10.67 9.49
CA VAL A 145 -5.70 -10.35 9.91
C VAL A 145 -5.60 -8.92 10.47
N LEU A 146 -6.21 -7.93 9.79
CA LEU A 146 -6.21 -6.54 10.28
C LEU A 146 -6.86 -6.43 11.66
N LYS A 147 -7.92 -7.19 11.94
CA LYS A 147 -8.55 -7.26 13.26
C LYS A 147 -7.62 -7.86 14.31
N VAL A 148 -6.98 -9.00 14.01
CA VAL A 148 -6.03 -9.64 14.92
C VAL A 148 -4.90 -8.67 15.27
N LEU A 149 -4.25 -8.09 14.25
CA LEU A 149 -3.17 -7.11 14.42
C LEU A 149 -3.61 -5.92 15.28
N LEU A 150 -4.73 -5.26 14.97
CA LEU A 150 -5.20 -4.10 15.76
C LEU A 150 -5.65 -4.47 17.17
N SER A 151 -6.12 -5.70 17.41
CA SER A 151 -6.57 -6.15 18.74
C SER A 151 -5.42 -6.45 19.71
N LYS A 152 -4.29 -6.95 19.21
CA LYS A 152 -3.12 -7.34 20.02
C LYS A 152 -2.13 -6.17 20.21
N VAL A 153 -2.21 -5.11 19.40
CA VAL A 153 -1.22 -4.03 19.34
C VAL A 153 -1.60 -2.82 20.19
N THR A 154 -0.93 -2.67 21.35
CA THR A 154 -1.03 -1.45 22.17
C THR A 154 -0.03 -0.38 21.70
N ALA A 155 -0.55 0.69 21.09
CA ALA A 155 0.25 1.79 20.57
C ALA A 155 0.42 2.94 21.59
N ASP A 156 1.67 3.30 21.91
CA ASP A 156 1.99 4.57 22.55
C ASP A 156 1.76 5.76 21.60
N SER A 157 1.85 7.00 22.10
CA SER A 157 1.58 8.22 21.31
C SER A 157 2.43 8.36 20.04
N ASN A 158 3.65 7.83 20.01
CA ASN A 158 4.52 7.89 18.83
C ASN A 158 4.16 6.79 17.82
N ARG A 159 3.82 5.60 18.31
CA ARG A 159 3.31 4.48 17.52
C ARG A 159 1.95 4.77 16.89
N LYS A 160 1.05 5.45 17.61
CA LYS A 160 -0.26 5.91 17.12
C LYS A 160 -0.16 6.63 15.79
N GLY A 161 0.74 7.62 15.65
CA GLY A 161 0.92 8.34 14.40
C GLY A 161 1.40 7.47 13.24
N LYS A 162 2.31 6.52 13.49
CA LYS A 162 2.72 5.53 12.48
C LYS A 162 1.56 4.60 12.08
N LEU A 163 0.73 4.18 13.05
CA LEU A 163 -0.47 3.36 12.79
C LEU A 163 -1.49 4.12 11.93
N CYS A 164 -1.71 5.41 12.22
CA CYS A 164 -2.58 6.26 11.42
C CYS A 164 -2.12 6.34 9.96
N GLY A 165 -0.79 6.42 9.74
CA GLY A 165 -0.20 6.40 8.40
C GLY A 165 -0.48 5.10 7.64
N ALA A 166 -0.26 3.95 8.28
CA ALA A 166 -0.57 2.64 7.67
C ALA A 166 -2.08 2.44 7.46
N ALA A 167 -2.92 2.88 8.40
CA ALA A 167 -4.38 2.86 8.27
C ALA A 167 -4.88 3.74 7.12
N HIS A 168 -4.30 4.92 6.91
CA HIS A 168 -4.59 5.77 5.76
C HIS A 168 -4.12 5.13 4.44
N GLY A 169 -2.92 4.52 4.42
CA GLY A 169 -2.46 3.72 3.28
C GLY A 169 -3.42 2.59 2.93
N ALA A 170 -3.86 1.83 3.94
CA ALA A 170 -4.87 0.79 3.80
C ALA A 170 -6.21 1.32 3.27
N LEU A 171 -6.67 2.48 3.73
CA LEU A 171 -7.86 3.16 3.20
C LEU A 171 -7.72 3.43 1.70
N LEU A 172 -6.60 4.03 1.27
CA LEU A 172 -6.38 4.38 -0.14
C LEU A 172 -6.34 3.13 -1.03
N ILE A 173 -5.62 2.07 -0.61
CA ILE A 173 -5.53 0.82 -1.36
C ILE A 173 -6.88 0.10 -1.40
N ALA A 174 -7.61 0.07 -0.28
CA ALA A 174 -8.94 -0.53 -0.21
C ALA A 174 -9.94 0.22 -1.10
N ALA A 175 -9.87 1.55 -1.14
CA ALA A 175 -10.69 2.38 -2.01
C ALA A 175 -10.40 2.08 -3.50
N GLU A 176 -9.12 2.02 -3.89
CA GLU A 176 -8.67 1.72 -5.26
C GLU A 176 -9.09 0.32 -5.73
N ARG A 177 -8.89 -0.69 -4.88
CA ARG A 177 -9.13 -2.11 -5.21
C ARG A 177 -10.57 -2.57 -4.96
N GLY A 178 -11.41 -1.75 -4.35
CA GLY A 178 -12.81 -2.08 -4.07
C GLY A 178 -13.03 -2.94 -2.81
N PHE A 179 -12.06 -2.97 -1.89
CA PHE A 179 -12.09 -3.75 -0.66
C PHE A 179 -12.99 -3.12 0.41
N LEU A 180 -14.30 -3.13 0.14
CA LEU A 180 -15.30 -2.37 0.88
C LEU A 180 -15.34 -2.70 2.38
N ASP A 181 -15.11 -3.96 2.76
CA ASP A 181 -15.19 -4.36 4.18
C ASP A 181 -13.92 -4.01 4.97
N VAL A 182 -12.75 -4.02 4.32
CA VAL A 182 -11.51 -3.42 4.87
C VAL A 182 -11.70 -1.91 5.06
N LEU A 183 -12.24 -1.22 4.04
CA LEU A 183 -12.44 0.23 4.11
C LEU A 183 -13.43 0.62 5.23
N LYS A 184 -14.58 -0.07 5.33
CA LYS A 184 -15.53 0.13 6.44
C LYS A 184 -14.87 -0.08 7.80
N TYR A 185 -14.06 -1.14 7.93
CA TYR A 185 -13.40 -1.47 9.19
C TYR A 185 -12.38 -0.41 9.60
N VAL A 186 -11.54 0.07 8.67
CA VAL A 186 -10.59 1.16 8.93
C VAL A 186 -11.31 2.46 9.32
N VAL A 187 -12.39 2.82 8.61
CA VAL A 187 -13.22 4.00 8.95
C VAL A 187 -13.87 3.85 10.33
N GLN A 188 -14.38 2.67 10.67
CA GLN A 188 -14.99 2.42 11.98
C GLN A 188 -13.94 2.47 13.11
N TYR A 189 -12.78 1.85 12.90
CA TYR A 189 -11.67 1.88 13.86
C TYR A 189 -11.20 3.31 14.14
N ALA A 190 -11.10 4.15 13.10
CA ALA A 190 -10.78 5.58 13.23
C ALA A 190 -11.76 6.32 14.13
N LYS A 191 -13.07 6.10 13.95
CA LYS A 191 -14.13 6.72 14.76
C LYS A 191 -14.13 6.27 16.22
N GLU A 192 -13.89 4.97 16.47
CA GLU A 192 -13.96 4.39 17.82
C GLU A 192 -12.81 4.84 18.73
N HIS A 193 -11.65 5.19 18.16
CA HIS A 193 -10.43 5.47 18.92
C HIS A 193 -10.17 6.96 19.19
N ASP A 194 -11.03 7.86 18.67
CA ASP A 194 -11.07 9.32 18.92
C ASP A 194 -9.67 9.96 18.97
N ASP A 195 -8.81 9.59 18.02
CA ASP A 195 -7.42 10.00 17.99
C ASP A 195 -7.24 11.12 16.95
N PRO A 196 -6.82 12.33 17.35
CA PRO A 196 -6.71 13.49 16.45
C PRO A 196 -5.81 13.28 15.24
N LEU A 197 -4.93 12.26 15.26
CA LEU A 197 -4.10 11.91 14.11
C LEU A 197 -4.91 11.22 13.01
N TYR A 198 -6.01 10.52 13.33
CA TYR A 198 -6.95 10.03 12.31
C TYR A 198 -7.72 11.17 11.66
N GLU A 199 -8.22 12.13 12.44
CA GLU A 199 -8.89 13.33 11.88
C GLU A 199 -7.94 14.08 10.92
N LEU A 200 -6.67 14.26 11.31
CA LEU A 200 -5.68 14.97 10.49
C LEU A 200 -5.21 14.19 9.24
N LEU A 201 -4.99 12.86 9.32
CA LEU A 201 -4.55 12.09 8.15
C LEU A 201 -5.67 11.74 7.18
N PHE A 202 -6.93 11.73 7.64
CA PHE A 202 -8.09 11.46 6.80
C PHE A 202 -8.74 12.76 6.28
N TRP A 203 -8.25 13.92 6.72
CA TRP A 203 -8.55 15.22 6.12
C TRP A 203 -8.07 15.30 4.67
N ASP A 204 -8.89 15.86 3.78
CA ASP A 204 -8.60 16.01 2.34
C ASP A 204 -8.11 14.69 1.70
N SER A 205 -8.72 13.57 2.12
CA SER A 205 -8.24 12.25 1.73
C SER A 205 -8.57 11.92 0.27
N THR A 206 -7.55 11.50 -0.48
CA THR A 206 -7.67 11.11 -1.90
C THR A 206 -8.37 9.77 -2.14
N ALA A 207 -8.93 9.13 -1.11
CA ALA A 207 -9.62 7.84 -1.20
C ALA A 207 -10.74 7.83 -2.27
N MET A 208 -11.49 8.93 -2.40
CA MET A 208 -12.53 9.05 -3.43
C MET A 208 -11.95 9.07 -4.84
N ALA A 209 -10.85 9.80 -5.06
CA ALA A 209 -10.12 9.79 -6.33
C ALA A 209 -9.60 8.38 -6.66
N ARG A 210 -9.05 7.66 -5.69
CA ARG A 210 -8.61 6.26 -5.85
C ARG A 210 -9.77 5.33 -6.22
N ALA A 211 -10.90 5.44 -5.55
CA ALA A 211 -12.09 4.66 -5.88
C ALA A 211 -12.59 4.92 -7.30
N ILE A 212 -12.51 6.17 -7.78
CA ILE A 212 -12.89 6.53 -9.15
C ILE A 212 -11.89 5.96 -10.17
N SER A 213 -10.58 6.14 -9.95
CA SER A 213 -9.53 5.55 -10.80
C SER A 213 -9.60 4.03 -10.87
N GLY A 214 -9.98 3.36 -9.78
CA GLY A 214 -10.23 1.92 -9.72
C GLY A 214 -11.58 1.47 -10.29
N GLY A 215 -12.45 2.39 -10.74
CA GLY A 215 -13.79 2.07 -11.25
C GLY A 215 -14.82 1.63 -10.19
N GLN A 216 -14.52 1.84 -8.90
CA GLN A 216 -15.23 1.28 -7.75
C GLN A 216 -16.49 2.09 -7.39
N LYS A 217 -17.53 2.03 -8.23
CA LYS A 217 -18.75 2.85 -8.06
C LYS A 217 -19.45 2.64 -6.71
N VAL A 218 -19.54 1.40 -6.21
CA VAL A 218 -20.14 1.11 -4.89
C VAL A 218 -19.32 1.72 -3.75
N MET A 219 -17.99 1.72 -3.88
CA MET A 219 -17.09 2.34 -2.91
C MET A 219 -17.27 3.86 -2.89
N MET A 220 -17.36 4.48 -4.07
CA MET A 220 -17.55 5.92 -4.21
C MET A 220 -18.87 6.41 -3.59
N GLU A 221 -19.99 5.68 -3.79
CA GLU A 221 -21.25 6.02 -3.12
C GLU A 221 -21.19 5.80 -1.60
N TYR A 222 -20.44 4.80 -1.11
CA TYR A 222 -20.21 4.62 0.33
C TYR A 222 -19.42 5.79 0.92
N LEU A 223 -18.33 6.22 0.26
CA LEU A 223 -17.52 7.37 0.68
C LEU A 223 -18.32 8.67 0.67
N LEU A 224 -19.18 8.90 -0.33
CA LEU A 224 -20.08 10.05 -0.36
C LEU A 224 -21.16 10.03 0.73
N GLY A 225 -21.45 8.87 1.34
CA GLY A 225 -22.33 8.76 2.49
C GLY A 225 -21.65 9.04 3.84
N LEU A 226 -20.34 9.33 3.84
CA LEU A 226 -19.57 9.67 5.04
C LEU A 226 -19.44 11.19 5.19
N ASP A 227 -20.55 11.84 5.57
CA ASP A 227 -20.68 13.30 5.78
C ASP A 227 -19.69 13.90 6.81
N GLU A 228 -19.06 13.06 7.63
CA GLU A 228 -18.12 13.43 8.71
C GLU A 228 -16.66 13.58 8.22
N PHE A 229 -16.34 13.15 7.00
CA PHE A 229 -14.98 13.17 6.47
C PHE A 229 -14.80 14.24 5.38
N SER A 230 -13.67 14.95 5.44
CA SER A 230 -13.23 15.85 4.37
C SER A 230 -12.54 15.04 3.27
N TRP A 231 -13.12 15.01 2.08
CA TRP A 231 -12.59 14.30 0.92
C TRP A 231 -11.97 15.27 -0.08
N ASP A 232 -10.90 14.87 -0.77
CA ASP A 232 -10.36 15.64 -1.90
C ASP A 232 -11.30 15.54 -3.11
N LEU A 233 -12.34 16.38 -3.11
CA LEU A 233 -13.33 16.45 -4.19
C LEU A 233 -12.72 17.01 -5.50
N LEU A 234 -11.61 17.74 -5.43
CA LEU A 234 -10.92 18.26 -6.61
C LEU A 234 -10.13 17.15 -7.29
N GLY A 235 -9.40 16.33 -6.54
CA GLY A 235 -8.76 15.11 -7.01
C GLY A 235 -9.79 14.08 -7.49
N ALA A 236 -10.94 13.95 -6.81
CA ALA A 236 -12.04 13.11 -7.28
C ALA A 236 -12.62 13.58 -8.63
N PHE A 237 -12.77 14.90 -8.82
CA PHE A 237 -13.13 15.48 -10.11
C PHE A 237 -12.10 15.17 -11.20
N VAL A 238 -10.80 15.36 -10.93
CA VAL A 238 -9.72 15.04 -11.88
C VAL A 238 -9.74 13.56 -12.25
N ALA A 239 -9.84 12.66 -11.28
CA ALA A 239 -9.94 11.22 -11.52
C ALA A 239 -11.17 10.84 -12.36
N ALA A 240 -12.32 11.52 -12.18
CA ALA A 240 -13.51 11.29 -12.99
C ALA A 240 -13.36 11.75 -14.45
N VAL A 241 -12.65 12.87 -14.67
CA VAL A 241 -12.29 13.35 -16.01
C VAL A 241 -11.30 12.40 -16.69
N ASP A 242 -10.26 11.95 -15.99
CA ASP A 242 -9.28 10.99 -16.50
C ASP A 242 -9.90 9.62 -16.82
N ALA A 243 -10.90 9.20 -16.03
CA ALA A 243 -11.71 8.01 -16.30
C ALA A 243 -12.76 8.20 -17.42
N GLY A 244 -12.98 9.43 -17.90
CA GLY A 244 -13.96 9.78 -18.93
C GLY A 244 -15.43 9.75 -18.48
N ASP A 245 -15.72 9.65 -17.17
CA ASP A 245 -17.09 9.69 -16.64
C ASP A 245 -17.50 11.15 -16.38
N ASN A 246 -17.83 11.87 -17.46
CA ASN A 246 -18.29 13.27 -17.41
C ASN A 246 -19.45 13.48 -16.42
N SER A 247 -20.34 12.49 -16.26
CA SER A 247 -21.48 12.59 -15.35
C SER A 247 -21.07 12.58 -13.88
N LEU A 248 -20.03 11.81 -13.57
CA LEU A 248 -19.41 11.79 -12.25
C LEU A 248 -18.56 13.05 -12.02
N ALA A 249 -17.83 13.52 -13.04
CA ALA A 249 -17.07 14.76 -12.98
C ALA A 249 -17.98 15.97 -12.67
N ASP A 250 -19.08 16.15 -13.39
CA ASP A 250 -20.06 17.22 -13.13
C ASP A 250 -20.60 17.14 -11.69
N ARG A 251 -20.87 15.93 -11.18
CA ARG A 251 -21.30 15.70 -9.78
C ARG A 251 -20.23 16.10 -8.77
N MET A 252 -18.97 15.69 -8.96
CA MET A 252 -17.86 16.03 -8.06
C MET A 252 -17.62 17.55 -8.02
N TYR A 253 -17.70 18.21 -9.19
CA TYR A 253 -17.51 19.66 -9.30
C TYR A 253 -18.60 20.46 -8.57
N GLU A 254 -19.88 20.08 -8.71
CA GLU A 254 -20.96 20.76 -7.97
C GLU A 254 -20.92 20.49 -6.45
N LEU A 255 -20.43 19.33 -6.01
CA LEU A 255 -20.16 19.05 -4.58
C LEU A 255 -19.04 19.95 -4.04
N TYR A 256 -17.88 20.00 -4.72
CA TYR A 256 -16.76 20.87 -4.36
C TYR A 256 -17.19 22.34 -4.21
N LYS A 257 -17.95 22.83 -5.19
CA LYS A 257 -18.51 24.19 -5.21
C LYS A 257 -19.55 24.44 -4.10
N LEU A 258 -20.25 23.42 -3.64
CA LEU A 258 -21.17 23.51 -2.50
C LEU A 258 -20.39 23.61 -1.18
N GLU A 259 -19.33 22.83 -1.02
CA GLU A 259 -18.45 22.87 0.15
C GLU A 259 -17.66 24.17 0.25
N SER A 260 -17.02 24.62 -0.83
CA SER A 260 -16.34 25.93 -0.86
C SER A 260 -17.28 27.08 -0.48
N ARG A 261 -18.59 26.97 -0.75
CA ARG A 261 -19.59 27.94 -0.28
C ARG A 261 -19.89 27.81 1.20
N LYS A 262 -20.01 26.60 1.75
CA LYS A 262 -20.17 26.37 3.19
C LYS A 262 -18.96 26.94 3.95
N GLU A 263 -17.76 26.65 3.49
CA GLU A 263 -16.51 27.18 4.05
C GLU A 263 -16.44 28.70 3.95
N ALA A 264 -16.78 29.30 2.80
CA ALA A 264 -16.85 30.76 2.66
C ALA A 264 -17.87 31.40 3.62
N PHE A 265 -19.02 30.75 3.86
CA PHE A 265 -19.99 31.18 4.88
C PHE A 265 -19.47 31.01 6.31
N LEU A 266 -18.74 29.92 6.60
CA LEU A 266 -18.07 29.70 7.88
C LEU A 266 -16.93 30.69 8.12
N PHE A 267 -16.18 31.08 7.08
CA PHE A 267 -15.14 32.12 7.17
C PHE A 267 -15.73 33.51 7.48
N VAL A 268 -16.93 33.81 7.00
CA VAL A 268 -17.70 35.01 7.40
C VAL A 268 -18.13 34.95 8.88
N TRP A 269 -18.26 33.75 9.46
CA TRP A 269 -18.57 33.55 10.88
C TRP A 269 -17.31 33.49 11.78
N TYR A 270 -16.18 32.98 11.28
CA TYR A 270 -14.88 32.95 11.96
C TYR A 270 -14.21 34.33 12.14
N VAL A 271 -14.86 35.40 11.69
CA VAL A 271 -14.55 36.78 12.11
C VAL A 271 -14.88 37.02 13.60
N VAL A 272 -15.60 36.10 14.27
CA VAL A 272 -15.87 36.20 15.73
C VAL A 272 -14.74 35.60 16.58
N ASP A 273 -14.09 34.51 16.15
CA ASP A 273 -12.97 33.90 16.90
C ASP A 273 -11.62 34.60 16.72
N THR A 274 -11.49 35.50 15.74
CA THR A 274 -10.32 36.39 15.67
C THR A 274 -10.22 37.34 16.86
N LEU A 275 -11.28 37.52 17.67
CA LEU A 275 -11.20 38.21 18.97
C LEU A 275 -10.43 37.42 20.04
N MET A 276 -10.38 36.08 19.98
CA MET A 276 -9.53 35.28 20.87
C MET A 276 -8.04 35.52 20.57
N LEU A 277 -7.66 35.51 19.29
CA LEU A 277 -6.29 35.86 18.87
C LEU A 277 -5.96 37.34 19.15
N LEU A 278 -6.90 38.28 18.94
CA LEU A 278 -6.67 39.68 19.28
C LEU A 278 -6.51 39.92 20.79
N SER A 279 -7.22 39.15 21.63
CA SER A 279 -7.09 39.15 23.10
C SER A 279 -5.74 38.58 23.57
N ILE A 280 -5.20 37.58 22.86
CA ILE A 280 -3.84 37.05 23.13
C ILE A 280 -2.77 38.07 22.70
N CYS A 281 -2.91 38.67 21.51
CA CYS A 281 -1.98 39.70 21.02
C CYS A 281 -1.97 40.97 21.91
N THR A 282 -3.13 41.42 22.40
CA THR A 282 -3.19 42.56 23.33
C THR A 282 -2.61 42.23 24.70
N ARG A 283 -2.79 41.01 25.24
CA ARG A 283 -2.18 40.59 26.50
C ARG A 283 -0.66 40.43 26.43
N LEU A 284 -0.11 40.12 25.26
CA LEU A 284 1.35 40.08 25.05
C LEU A 284 1.96 41.48 24.91
N ASN A 285 1.23 42.45 24.33
CA ASN A 285 1.72 43.82 24.14
C ASN A 285 1.62 44.71 25.40
N THR A 286 1.02 44.22 26.50
CA THR A 286 0.98 44.93 27.80
C THR A 286 2.05 44.45 28.80
N LYS A 287 3.07 43.71 28.34
CA LYS A 287 4.18 43.20 29.17
C LYS A 287 5.57 43.75 28.81
N THR A 288 5.64 44.96 28.25
CA THR A 288 6.87 45.77 28.23
C THR A 288 6.70 47.00 29.12
N PRO A 289 7.23 46.99 30.36
CA PRO A 289 7.34 48.22 31.15
C PRO A 289 8.36 49.19 30.51
N ASN A 290 8.24 50.47 30.90
CA ASN A 290 9.09 51.60 30.46
C ASN A 290 10.61 51.33 30.56
#